data_AF-A0A0A9HM18-F1
#
_entry.id   AF-A0A0A9HM18-F1
#
_cell.length_a   1.000
_cell.length_b   1.000
_cell.length_c   1.000
_cell.angle_alpha   90.00
_cell.angle_beta   90.00
_cell.angle_gamma   90.00
#
_symmetry.space_group_name_H-M   'P 1'
#
loop_
_entity.id
_entity.type
_entity.pdbx_description
1 polymer ?
#
loop_
_entity_poly.entity_id
_entity_poly.type
_entity_poly.pdbx_seq_one_letter_code
_entity_poly.pdbx_strand_id
1 'polypeptide(L)' 'MFVALKLCIDGFLNGCRLYLGVDSTVLIGKWRGQLASAIAVDDHNWMFPIAYVVLTQRQMKTGSGSWRSYIRQ' A
#
# COMPACT_ATOMS: atom_id res chain seq x y z
N MET A 1 3.95 -9.48 -4.76
CA MET A 1 2.54 -9.85 -4.50
C MET A 1 1.80 -8.58 -4.15
N PHE A 2 0.67 -8.30 -4.80
CA PHE A 2 -0.16 -7.12 -4.56
C PHE A 2 -1.57 -7.59 -4.17
N VAL A 3 -2.14 -6.97 -3.14
CA VAL A 3 -3.49 -7.24 -2.69
C VAL A 3 -4.20 -5.91 -2.47
N ALA A 4 -5.38 -5.78 -3.08
CA ALA A 4 -6.26 -4.63 -2.96
C ALA A 4 -7.62 -5.09 -2.43
N LEU A 5 -8.11 -4.41 -1.41
CA LEU A 5 -9.38 -4.72 -0.76
C LEU A 5 -10.46 -3.85 -1.39
N LYS A 6 -11.19 -4.41 -2.36
CA LYS A 6 -12.21 -3.67 -3.10
C LYS A 6 -13.28 -3.05 -2.19
N LEU A 7 -13.68 -3.74 -1.13
CA LEU A 7 -14.61 -3.20 -0.13
C LEU A 7 -14.05 -1.96 0.59
N CYS A 8 -12.75 -1.94 0.89
CA CYS A 8 -12.08 -0.79 1.50
C CYS A 8 -11.91 0.37 0.51
N ILE A 9 -11.71 0.08 -0.79
CA ILE A 9 -11.68 1.08 -1.86
C ILE A 9 -13.05 1.71 -2.07
N ASP A 10 -14.11 0.90 -2.14
CA ASP A 10 -15.47 1.39 -2.34
C ASP A 10 -15.95 2.18 -1.10
N GLY A 11 -15.56 1.74 0.12
CA GLY A 11 -15.73 2.51 1.35
C GLY A 11 -14.92 3.80 1.39
N PHE A 12 -13.71 3.80 0.81
CA PHE A 12 -12.88 5.00 0.67
C PHE A 12 -13.54 6.06 -0.21
N LEU A 13 -14.08 5.65 -1.36
CA LEU A 13 -14.74 6.55 -2.32
C LEU A 13 -16.05 7.13 -1.78
N ASN A 14 -16.75 6.40 -0.92
CA ASN A 14 -18.02 6.83 -0.33
C ASN A 14 -17.87 7.67 0.95
N GLY A 15 -16.65 7.84 1.48
CA GLY A 15 -16.41 8.62 2.69
C GLY A 15 -16.29 10.12 2.42
N CYS A 16 -16.88 10.95 3.30
CA CYS A 16 -16.86 12.41 3.14
C CYS A 16 -15.50 13.07 3.48
N ARG A 17 -14.63 12.39 4.24
CA ARG A 17 -13.33 12.93 4.71
C ARG A 17 -12.36 11.83 5.11
N LEU A 18 -11.72 11.20 4.12
CA LEU A 18 -10.78 10.11 4.36
C LEU A 18 -9.32 10.55 4.17
N TYR A 19 -8.47 10.24 5.14
CA TYR A 19 -7.03 10.46 5.02
C TYR A 19 -6.34 9.18 4.53
N LEU A 20 -5.54 9.30 3.47
CA LEU A 20 -4.76 8.19 2.92
C LEU A 20 -3.31 8.29 3.42
N GLY A 21 -2.90 7.33 4.25
CA GLY A 21 -1.51 7.13 4.63
C GLY A 21 -0.89 6.01 3.79
N VAL A 22 0.19 6.32 3.08
CA VAL A 22 1.01 5.30 2.41
C VAL A 22 2.29 5.16 3.19
N ASP A 23 2.53 3.99 3.76
CA ASP A 23 3.76 3.66 4.47
C ASP A 23 4.51 2.56 3.74
N SER A 24 5.83 2.57 3.89
CA SER A 24 6.68 1.62 3.21
C SER A 24 7.89 1.26 4.05
N THR A 25 8.01 -0.03 4.35
CA THR A 25 9.02 -0.58 5.25
C THR A 25 10.01 -1.39 4.45
N VAL A 26 11.30 -1.07 4.61
CA VAL A 26 12.39 -1.82 3.97
C VAL A 26 12.65 -3.08 4.78
N LEU A 27 12.53 -4.23 4.13
CA LEU A 27 12.82 -5.53 4.72
C LEU A 27 14.32 -5.81 4.62
N ILE A 28 14.98 -5.82 5.78
CA ILE A 28 16.39 -6.17 5.96
C ILE A 28 16.48 -7.58 6.58
N GLY A 29 17.10 -8.53 5.86
CA GLY A 29 17.24 -9.92 6.32
C GLY A 29 17.22 -10.94 5.18
N LYS A 30 16.79 -12.18 5.47
CA LYS A 30 16.70 -13.28 4.50
C LYS A 30 15.79 -12.95 3.31
N TRP A 31 14.77 -12.12 3.53
CA TRP A 31 13.81 -11.67 2.53
C TRP A 31 14.04 -10.19 2.20
N ARG A 32 15.15 -9.89 1.52
CA ARG A 32 15.48 -8.52 1.12
C ARG A 32 14.39 -7.97 0.19
N GLY A 33 13.84 -6.81 0.52
CA GLY A 33 12.71 -6.24 -0.20
C GLY A 33 12.09 -5.04 0.51
N GLN A 34 10.84 -4.76 0.19
CA GLN A 34 10.06 -3.65 0.74
C GLN A 34 8.60 -4.05 0.76
N LEU A 35 7.99 -3.79 1.89
CA LEU A 35 6.57 -3.94 2.09
C LEU A 35 5.99 -2.52 2.07
N ALA A 36 5.12 -2.22 1.11
CA ALA A 36 4.36 -0.98 1.13
C ALA A 36 2.89 -1.28 1.44
N SER A 37 2.26 -0.40 2.20
CA SER A 37 0.88 -0.53 2.65
C SER A 37 0.19 0.82 2.52
N ALA A 38 -1.03 0.81 1.99
CA ALA A 38 -1.92 1.95 1.93
C ALA A 38 -3.00 1.77 2.99
N ILE A 39 -3.11 2.72 3.91
CA ILE A 39 -4.04 2.74 5.03
C ILE A 39 -4.94 3.96 4.85
N ALA A 40 -6.24 3.74 4.96
CA ALA A 40 -7.21 4.81 5.06
C ALA A 40 -7.57 5.07 6.52
N VAL A 41 -7.91 6.32 6.82
CA VAL A 41 -8.46 6.74 8.10
C VAL A 41 -9.76 7.48 7.84
N ASP A 42 -10.88 6.98 8.37
CA ASP A 42 -12.16 7.66 8.28
C ASP A 42 -12.31 8.82 9.28
N ASP A 43 -13.46 9.49 9.24
CA ASP A 43 -13.82 10.59 10.13
C ASP A 43 -13.96 10.13 11.60
N HIS A 44 -14.17 8.83 11.85
CA HIS A 44 -14.16 8.22 13.18
C HIS A 44 -12.75 7.84 13.66
N ASN A 45 -11.71 8.22 12.91
CA ASN A 45 -10.33 7.93 13.21
C ASN A 45 -10.01 6.41 13.21
N TRP A 46 -10.81 5.62 12.50
CA TRP A 46 -10.62 4.18 12.34
C TRP A 46 -9.70 3.94 11.15
N MET A 47 -8.62 3.21 11.40
CA MET A 47 -7.65 2.84 10.38
C MET A 47 -8.06 1.54 9.70
N PHE A 48 -8.15 1.53 8.37
CA PHE A 48 -8.42 0.33 7.60
C PHE A 48 -7.45 0.21 6.41
N PRO A 49 -6.83 -0.98 6.21
CA PRO A 49 -5.92 -1.19 5.11
C PRO A 49 -6.70 -1.24 3.78
N ILE A 50 -6.25 -0.48 2.78
CA ILE A 50 -6.84 -0.46 1.44
C ILE A 50 -6.10 -1.45 0.53
N ALA A 51 -4.77 -1.43 0.60
CA ALA A 51 -3.93 -2.27 -0.23
C ALA A 51 -2.57 -2.51 0.43
N TYR A 52 -1.95 -3.64 0.11
CA TYR A 52 -0.58 -3.93 0.48
C TYR A 52 0.18 -4.59 -0.66
N VAL A 53 1.48 -4.33 -0.72
CA VAL A 53 2.37 -4.87 -1.74
C VAL A 53 3.68 -5.32 -1.13
N VAL A 54 4.05 -6.56 -1.43
CA VAL A 54 5.36 -7.12 -1.11
C VAL A 54 6.22 -7.08 -2.36
N LEU A 55 7.24 -6.24 -2.32
CA LEU A 55 8.25 -6.06 -3.36
C LEU A 55 9.53 -6.75 -2.92
N THR A 56 9.93 -7.79 -3.63
CA THR A 56 11.23 -8.44 -3.39
C THR A 56 12.35 -7.66 -4.05
N GLN A 57 13.57 -7.75 -3.52
CA GLN A 57 14.75 -7.07 -4.08
C GLN A 57 15.05 -7.42 -5.56
N ARG A 58 14.55 -8.55 -6.08
CA ARG A 58 14.57 -8.83 -7.53
C ARG A 58 13.66 -7.89 -8.32
N GLN A 59 12.44 -7.66 -7.83
CA GLN A 59 11.43 -6.82 -8.47
C GLN A 59 11.82 -5.35 -8.51
N MET A 60 12.52 -4.88 -7.47
CA MET A 60 13.05 -3.51 -7.45
C MET A 60 14.14 -3.29 -8.50
N LYS A 61 14.99 -4.29 -8.75
CA LYS A 61 16.12 -4.17 -9.69
C LYS A 61 15.68 -4.19 -11.14
N THR A 62 14.55 -4.79 -11.47
CA THR A 62 13.99 -4.86 -12.82
C THR A 62 13.26 -3.58 -13.26
N GLY A 63 13.26 -2.51 -12.44
CA GLY A 63 12.58 -1.23 -12.74
C GLY A 63 11.04 -1.28 -12.63
N SER A 64 10.44 -2.47 -12.71
CA SER A 64 9.01 -2.74 -12.56
C SER A 64 8.49 -2.69 -11.12
N GLY A 65 9.35 -2.90 -10.12
CA GLY A 65 8.97 -2.97 -8.71
C GLY A 65 9.26 -1.71 -7.91
N SER A 66 9.38 -0.54 -8.56
CA SER A 66 9.44 0.73 -7.84
C SER A 66 8.05 1.06 -7.30
N TRP A 67 7.92 1.15 -5.97
CA TRP A 67 6.74 1.67 -5.26
C TRP A 67 6.15 2.98 -5.84
N ARG A 68 6.97 3.81 -6.50
CA ARG A 68 6.54 5.06 -7.15
C ARG A 68 5.60 4.80 -8.32
N SER A 69 5.74 3.65 -8.98
CA SER A 69 4.88 3.23 -10.10
C SER A 69 3.51 2.71 -9.63
N TYR A 70 3.37 2.33 -8.35
CA TYR A 70 2.12 1.87 -7.76
C TYR A 70 1.29 3.00 -7.12
N ILE A 71 1.95 4.11 -6.74
CA ILE A 71 1.29 5.29 -6.16
C ILE A 71 0.68 6.21 -7.25
N ARG A 72 1.03 5.99 -8.53
CA ARG A 72 0.51 6.77 -9.68
C ARG A 72 -0.59 6.09 -10.51
N GLN A 73 -1.04 4.91 -10.10
CA GLN A 73 -2.17 4.21 -10.74
C GLN A 73 -3.44 4.50 -9.96
#